data_AF-A0A1H8FCH6-F1
#
_entry.id   AF-A0A1H8FCH6-F1
#
_cell.length_a   1.000
_cell.length_b   1.000
_cell.length_c   1.000
_cell.angle_alpha   90.00
_cell.angle_beta   90.00
_cell.angle_gamma   90.00
#
_symmetry.space_group_name_H-M   'P 1'
#
loop_
_entity.id
_entity.type
_entity.pdbx_description
1 polymer ?
#
loop_
_entity_poly.entity_id
_entity_poly.type
_entity_poly.pdbx_seq_one_letter_code
_entity_poly.pdbx_strand_id
1 'polypeptide(L)'
;MADLIEFLRTRLEEDRAAAAVPPQVAGRLLRDAEAKQRLLTVHVPDAVSVHGRQCAECRVPEPGWEYGVPSPFPCRTLRILAAAYADHPDYQPDWTPTA
;
A
#
# COMPACT_ATOMS: atom_id res chain seq x y z
N MET A 1 -7.17 4.67 15.79
CA MET A 1 -6.00 4.45 14.91
C MET A 1 -6.54 4.11 13.55
N ALA A 2 -6.39 5.00 12.57
CA ALA A 2 -6.87 4.69 11.21
C ALA A 2 -6.01 3.55 10.62
N ASP A 3 -6.65 2.68 9.85
CA ASP A 3 -5.99 1.59 9.14
C ASP A 3 -5.34 2.13 7.85
N LEU A 4 -4.06 1.81 7.63
CA LEU A 4 -3.33 2.28 6.44
C LEU A 4 -4.01 1.85 5.14
N ILE A 5 -4.59 0.64 5.11
CA ILE A 5 -5.31 0.16 3.91
C ILE A 5 -6.56 0.99 3.66
N GLU A 6 -7.36 1.27 4.69
CA GLU A 6 -8.56 2.09 4.57
C GLU A 6 -8.21 3.48 4.05
N PHE A 7 -7.20 4.12 4.64
CA PHE A 7 -6.68 5.41 4.17
C PHE A 7 -6.29 5.37 2.69
N LEU A 8 -5.51 4.37 2.27
CA LEU A 8 -5.08 4.23 0.87
C LEU A 8 -6.25 4.00 -0.09
N ARG A 9 -7.26 3.22 0.32
CA ARG A 9 -8.46 2.98 -0.51
C ARG A 9 -9.23 4.28 -0.74
N THR A 10 -9.50 5.02 0.33
CA THR A 10 -10.23 6.30 0.25
C THR A 10 -9.49 7.30 -0.64
N ARG A 11 -8.18 7.49 -0.43
CA ARG A 11 -7.40 8.45 -1.22
C ARG A 11 -7.30 8.08 -2.69
N LEU A 12 -7.20 6.79 -3.02
CA LEU A 12 -7.20 6.33 -4.42
C LEU A 12 -8.54 6.53 -5.12
N GLU A 13 -9.66 6.44 -4.39
CA GLU A 13 -10.98 6.75 -4.93
C GLU A 13 -11.14 8.24 -5.21
N GLU A 14 -10.66 9.09 -4.31
CA GLU A 14 -10.62 10.53 -4.49
C GLU A 14 -9.75 10.95 -5.68
N ASP A 15 -8.55 10.38 -5.81
CA ASP A 15 -7.66 10.64 -6.95
C ASP A 15 -8.32 10.31 -8.30
N ARG A 16 -9.13 9.24 -8.35
CA ARG A 16 -9.90 8.89 -9.56
C ARG A 16 -11.03 9.86 -9.82
N ALA A 17 -11.75 10.27 -8.77
CA ALA A 17 -12.85 11.22 -8.89
C ALA A 17 -12.35 12.63 -9.28
N ALA A 18 -11.15 13.00 -8.81
CA ALA A 18 -10.51 14.29 -9.04
C ALA A 18 -9.81 14.42 -10.41
N ALA A 19 -9.86 13.40 -11.27
CA ALA A 19 -9.23 13.42 -12.59
C ALA A 19 -9.93 14.37 -13.59
N ALA A 20 -9.98 15.67 -13.28
CA ALA A 20 -10.47 16.75 -14.13
C ALA A 20 -9.31 17.42 -14.90
N VAL A 21 -8.59 16.62 -15.69
CA VAL A 21 -7.39 17.02 -16.44
C VAL A 21 -7.51 16.64 -17.93
N PRO A 22 -6.66 17.17 -18.83
CA PRO A 22 -6.71 16.83 -20.25
C PRO A 22 -6.77 15.31 -20.48
N PRO A 23 -7.50 14.81 -21.50
CA PRO A 23 -7.78 13.38 -21.66
C PRO A 23 -6.53 12.48 -21.65
N GLN A 24 -5.41 12.98 -22.18
CA GLN A 24 -4.14 12.24 -22.23
C GLN A 24 -3.54 12.05 -20.83
N VAL A 25 -3.72 13.04 -19.95
CA VAL A 25 -3.27 13.03 -18.54
C VAL A 25 -4.24 12.24 -17.68
N ALA A 26 -5.55 12.42 -17.89
CA ALA A 26 -6.61 11.69 -17.19
C ALA A 26 -6.44 10.17 -17.37
N GLY A 27 -6.19 9.72 -18.60
CA GLY A 27 -5.97 8.29 -18.87
C GLY A 27 -4.77 7.70 -18.12
N ARG A 28 -3.68 8.45 -17.96
CA ARG A 28 -2.51 8.00 -17.17
C ARG A 28 -2.85 7.92 -15.68
N LEU A 29 -3.50 8.94 -15.11
CA LEU A 29 -3.83 8.99 -13.68
C LEU A 29 -4.81 7.88 -13.29
N LEU A 30 -5.81 7.59 -14.13
CA LEU A 30 -6.74 6.48 -13.90
C LEU A 30 -6.00 5.12 -13.87
N ARG A 31 -5.08 4.88 -14.82
CA ARG A 31 -4.26 3.65 -14.83
C ARG A 31 -3.32 3.56 -13.63
N ASP A 32 -2.77 4.69 -13.18
CA ASP A 32 -1.94 4.74 -11.98
C ASP A 32 -2.75 4.38 -10.73
N ALA A 33 -3.93 4.98 -10.55
CA ALA A 33 -4.83 4.65 -9.45
C ALA A 33 -5.31 3.19 -9.52
N GLU A 34 -5.51 2.63 -10.72
CA GLU A 34 -5.81 1.21 -10.92
C GLU A 34 -4.65 0.31 -10.49
N ALA A 35 -3.43 0.61 -10.91
CA ALA A 35 -2.24 -0.14 -10.53
C ALA A 35 -2.03 -0.13 -9.00
N LYS A 36 -2.20 1.04 -8.37
CA LYS A 36 -2.10 1.18 -6.90
C LYS A 36 -3.19 0.38 -6.18
N GLN A 37 -4.42 0.35 -6.68
CA GLN A 37 -5.45 -0.53 -6.11
C GLN A 37 -5.09 -2.01 -6.25
N ARG A 38 -4.54 -2.45 -7.39
CA ARG A 38 -4.08 -3.85 -7.54
C ARG A 38 -2.99 -4.18 -6.52
N LEU A 39 -2.06 -3.26 -6.24
CA LEU A 39 -1.08 -3.45 -5.17
C LEU A 39 -1.74 -3.67 -3.80
N LEU A 40 -2.82 -2.95 -3.47
CA LEU A 40 -3.57 -3.19 -2.22
C LEU A 40 -4.23 -4.57 -2.16
N THR A 41 -4.58 -5.16 -3.31
CA THR A 41 -5.21 -6.50 -3.35
C THR A 41 -4.23 -7.65 -3.16
N VAL A 42 -2.96 -7.47 -3.54
CA VAL A 42 -1.92 -8.49 -3.34
C VAL A 42 -1.20 -8.31 -2.01
N HIS A 43 -1.02 -7.06 -1.54
CA HIS A 43 -0.42 -6.77 -0.24
C HIS A 43 -1.44 -6.79 0.90
N VAL A 44 -1.98 -7.98 1.17
CA VAL A 44 -2.93 -8.24 2.26
C VAL A 44 -2.23 -8.80 3.51
N PRO A 45 -2.79 -8.57 4.71
CA PRO A 45 -2.31 -9.26 5.90
C PRO A 45 -2.57 -10.77 5.75
N ASP A 46 -1.53 -11.56 5.95
CA ASP A 46 -1.59 -13.00 6.13
C ASP A 46 -1.88 -13.35 7.61
N ALA A 47 -2.01 -14.65 7.90
CA ALA A 47 -2.21 -15.21 9.23
C ALA A 47 -1.27 -14.57 10.27
N VAL A 48 -1.83 -14.29 11.45
CA VAL A 48 -1.10 -13.73 12.59
C VAL A 48 -0.05 -14.75 13.05
N SER A 49 1.22 -14.34 13.01
CA SER A 49 2.33 -15.11 13.57
C SER A 49 2.69 -14.62 14.97
N VAL A 50 3.62 -15.30 15.66
CA VAL A 50 4.23 -14.81 16.90
C VAL A 50 4.94 -13.44 16.73
N HIS A 51 5.24 -13.05 15.49
CA HIS A 51 5.85 -11.77 15.13
C HIS A 51 4.83 -10.71 14.66
N GLY A 52 3.53 -10.96 14.88
CA GLY A 52 2.44 -10.08 14.43
C GLY A 52 1.90 -10.41 13.04
N ARG A 53 1.12 -9.47 12.47
CA ARG A 53 0.58 -9.57 11.11
C ARG A 53 1.71 -9.39 10.10
N GLN A 54 1.71 -10.21 9.05
CA GLN A 54 2.70 -10.19 7.99
C GLN A 54 2.02 -10.00 6.64
N CYS A 55 2.73 -9.51 5.64
CA CYS A 55 2.16 -9.40 4.30
C CYS A 55 2.29 -10.74 3.54
N ALA A 56 1.19 -11.25 2.98
CA ALA A 56 1.17 -12.52 2.23
C ALA A 56 2.13 -12.49 1.02
N GLU A 57 2.05 -11.44 0.21
CA GLU A 57 2.90 -11.28 -0.98
C GLU A 57 4.40 -11.10 -0.66
N CYS A 58 4.72 -10.44 0.46
CA CYS A 58 6.11 -10.23 0.85
C CYS A 58 6.72 -11.44 1.55
N ARG A 59 5.92 -12.47 1.86
CA ARG A 59 6.39 -13.73 2.43
C ARG A 59 6.82 -14.65 1.30
N VAL A 60 7.93 -14.34 0.64
CA VAL A 60 8.54 -15.27 -0.33
C VAL A 60 9.53 -16.17 0.41
N PRO A 61 9.32 -17.50 0.43
CA PRO A 61 10.39 -18.44 0.74
C PRO A 61 11.35 -18.46 -0.45
N GLU A 62 12.61 -18.10 -0.26
CA GLU A 62 13.62 -18.43 -1.28
C GLU A 62 13.78 -19.95 -1.34
N PRO A 63 13.95 -20.57 -2.52
CA PRO A 63 14.29 -21.97 -2.62
C PRO A 63 15.58 -22.24 -1.84
N GLY A 64 15.47 -22.95 -0.71
CA GLY A 64 16.59 -23.25 0.19
C GLY A 64 16.63 -22.47 1.51
N TRP A 65 15.70 -21.53 1.72
CA TRP A 65 15.51 -20.85 3.01
C TRP A 65 14.16 -21.23 3.62
N GLU A 66 14.20 -22.03 4.70
CA GLU A 66 13.00 -22.47 5.44
C GLU A 66 12.19 -21.30 6.05
N TYR A 67 12.80 -20.12 6.18
CA TYR A 67 12.17 -18.94 6.76
C TYR A 67 12.49 -17.71 5.92
N GLY A 68 11.61 -17.37 4.96
CA GLY A 68 11.63 -16.03 4.37
C GLY A 68 11.47 -14.98 5.46
N VAL A 69 12.27 -13.90 5.44
CA VAL A 69 12.16 -12.82 6.45
C VAL A 69 10.79 -12.17 6.29
N PRO A 70 9.88 -12.30 7.27
CA PRO A 70 8.54 -11.81 7.05
C PRO A 70 8.50 -10.29 7.10
N SER A 71 7.89 -9.66 6.09
CA SER A 71 7.65 -8.22 6.14
C SER A 71 6.46 -7.95 7.08
N PRO A 72 6.64 -7.15 8.16
CA PRO A 72 5.55 -6.82 9.06
C PRO A 72 4.48 -6.04 8.31
N PHE A 73 3.22 -6.27 8.66
CA PHE A 73 2.08 -5.58 8.09
C PHE A 73 1.73 -4.34 8.92
N PRO A 74 1.54 -3.14 8.33
CA PRO A 74 1.62 -2.86 6.89
C PRO A 74 3.06 -2.93 6.36
N CYS A 75 3.26 -3.50 5.17
CA CYS A 75 4.60 -3.70 4.62
C CYS A 75 5.19 -2.40 4.03
N ARG A 76 6.49 -2.42 3.72
CA ARG A 76 7.22 -1.27 3.15
C ARG A 76 6.58 -0.78 1.84
N THR A 77 6.07 -1.68 1.01
CA THR A 77 5.37 -1.30 -0.24
C THR A 77 4.15 -0.43 0.03
N LEU A 78 3.31 -0.80 1.00
CA LEU A 78 2.14 0.01 1.37
C LEU A 78 2.53 1.36 1.99
N ARG A 79 3.58 1.40 2.80
CA ARG A 79 4.13 2.66 3.33
C ARG A 79 4.64 3.58 2.22
N ILE A 80 5.30 3.04 1.19
CA ILE A 80 5.75 3.81 0.02
C ILE A 80 4.56 4.38 -0.76
N LEU A 81 3.48 3.62 -0.92
CA LEU A 81 2.25 4.15 -1.53
C LEU A 81 1.67 5.30 -0.71
N ALA A 82 1.66 5.17 0.61
CA ALA A 82 1.13 6.19 1.50
C ALA A 82 1.93 7.49 1.48
N ALA A 83 3.23 7.43 1.17
CA ALA A 83 4.08 8.61 1.07
C ALA A 83 3.61 9.63 0.02
N ALA A 84 2.82 9.20 -0.99
CA ALA A 84 2.19 10.11 -1.94
C ALA A 84 1.16 11.06 -1.29
N TYR A 85 0.70 10.73 -0.08
CA TYR A 85 -0.30 11.47 0.68
C TYR A 85 0.26 12.02 2.00
N ALA A 86 1.59 12.19 2.12
CA ALA A 86 2.25 12.62 3.36
C ALA A 86 1.77 13.99 3.89
N ASP A 87 1.31 14.87 3.00
CA ASP A 87 0.77 16.19 3.35
C ASP A 87 -0.72 16.15 3.75
N HIS A 88 -1.37 14.99 3.72
CA HIS A 88 -2.78 14.85 4.07
C HIS A 88 -2.98 14.94 5.60
N PRO A 89 -3.98 15.66 6.13
CA PRO A 89 -4.19 15.81 7.58
C PRO A 89 -4.41 14.48 8.32
N ASP A 90 -5.06 13.51 7.66
CA ASP A 90 -5.27 12.15 8.21
C ASP A 90 -4.03 11.23 8.09
N TYR A 91 -2.94 11.69 7.48
CA TYR A 91 -1.71 10.90 7.37
C TYR A 91 -1.06 10.69 8.75
N GLN A 92 -0.74 9.45 9.10
CA GLN A 92 -0.04 9.15 10.35
C GLN A 92 1.47 9.01 10.13
N PRO A 93 2.33 9.63 10.98
CA PRO A 93 3.78 9.58 10.81
C PRO A 93 4.40 8.17 10.80
N ASP A 94 3.79 7.20 11.49
CA ASP A 94 4.22 5.80 11.53
C ASP A 94 4.04 5.05 10.18
N TRP A 95 3.34 5.67 9.23
CA TRP A 95 3.22 5.21 7.85
C TRP A 95 4.41 5.62 6.98
N THR A 96 5.32 6.45 7.50
CA THR A 96 6.51 6.91 6.76
C THR A 96 7.40 5.71 6.42
N PRO A 97 7.85 5.56 5.16
CA PRO A 97 8.82 4.53 4.81
C PRO A 97 10.12 4.75 5.57
N THR A 98 10.53 3.79 6.38
CA THR A 98 11.90 3.75 6.91
C THR A 98 12.86 3.32 5.80
N ALA A 99 14.05 3.94 5.76
CA ALA A 99 15.08 3.73 4.75
C ALA A 99 15.43 2.24 4.57
#